data_AF-A0A4D4LKS1-F1
#
_entry.id   AF-A0A4D4LKS1-F1
#
_cell.length_a   1.000
_cell.length_b   1.000
_cell.length_c   1.000
_cell.angle_alpha   90.00
_cell.angle_beta   90.00
_cell.angle_gamma   90.00
#
_symmetry.space_group_name_H-M   'P 1'
#
loop_
_entity.id
_entity.type
_entity.pdbx_description
1 polymer ?
#
loop_
_entity_poly.entity_id
_entity_poly.type
_entity_poly.pdbx_seq_one_letter_code
_entity_poly.pdbx_strand_id
1 'polypeptide(L)'
;MEGYRSGSSSPAAADLLYRRHHQATLRYALTCCRDPHDAEDLASEAFFRTFQAVRAGGGPRGPWRPYLLTVVRHTAMEWSAGERRVLLTADFEPWRQHASTADPQQHLVAREDRRLLIRSFRGLPERWRTVLWLTLVEEEPPHRVAMVLGISPSGVTSLAFRAREGLRESYLRAHLESARDDRCRHYSGQIGASVRRGGVRGRALGRHLAECAFCSHAYRELLGLNAAMRTAPRTAAPAGARG
;
A
#
# COMPACT_ATOMS: atom_id res chain seq x y z
N MET A 1 3.09 -11.78 21.23
CA MET A 1 1.92 -11.55 20.35
C MET A 1 0.89 -12.70 20.45
N GLU A 2 0.99 -13.57 21.47
CA GLU A 2 0.22 -14.82 21.63
C GLU A 2 -1.23 -14.62 22.14
N GLY A 3 -1.54 -13.47 22.75
CA GLY A 3 -2.83 -13.20 23.40
C GLY A 3 -4.03 -13.07 22.46
N TYR A 4 -3.81 -12.83 21.16
CA TYR A 4 -4.88 -12.70 20.16
C TYR A 4 -4.95 -13.87 19.17
N ARG A 5 -4.02 -14.83 19.24
CA ARG A 5 -4.24 -16.19 18.68
C ARG A 5 -5.15 -17.04 19.58
N SER A 6 -5.24 -16.69 20.86
CA SER A 6 -5.96 -17.44 21.90
C SER A 6 -7.38 -16.91 22.19
N GLY A 7 -7.92 -16.00 21.39
CA GLY A 7 -9.29 -15.51 21.58
C GLY A 7 -9.50 -14.70 22.87
N SER A 8 -8.44 -14.26 23.56
CA SER A 8 -8.63 -13.42 24.74
C SER A 8 -9.01 -12.00 24.32
N SER A 9 -10.29 -11.67 24.49
CA SER A 9 -10.84 -10.31 24.34
C SER A 9 -10.40 -9.41 25.51
N SER A 10 -9.09 -9.32 25.76
CA SER A 10 -8.55 -8.46 26.82
C SER A 10 -8.62 -6.99 26.39
N PRO A 11 -9.23 -6.11 27.20
CA PRO A 11 -9.28 -4.67 26.92
C PRO A 11 -7.90 -4.05 26.66
N ALA A 12 -6.86 -4.52 27.36
CA ALA A 12 -5.48 -4.06 27.16
C ALA A 12 -4.92 -4.44 25.78
N ALA A 13 -5.25 -5.62 25.28
CA ALA A 13 -4.81 -6.05 23.95
C ALA A 13 -5.57 -5.30 22.84
N ALA A 14 -6.86 -5.01 23.04
CA ALA A 14 -7.64 -4.18 22.12
C ALA A 14 -7.09 -2.74 22.06
N ASP A 15 -6.76 -2.12 23.20
CA ASP A 15 -6.15 -0.78 23.26
C ASP A 15 -4.79 -0.74 22.55
N LEU A 16 -3.93 -1.74 22.76
CA LEU A 16 -2.64 -1.82 22.06
C LEU A 16 -2.80 -1.92 20.54
N LEU A 17 -3.75 -2.74 20.06
CA LEU A 17 -4.04 -2.89 18.63
C LEU A 17 -4.63 -1.61 18.04
N TYR A 18 -5.53 -0.96 18.78
CA TYR A 18 -6.10 0.32 18.41
C TYR A 18 -4.99 1.36 18.24
N ARG A 19 -4.18 1.61 19.28
CA ARG A 19 -3.06 2.58 19.22
C ARG A 19 -2.11 2.31 18.07
N ARG A 20 -1.81 1.03 17.79
CA ARG A 20 -0.87 0.64 16.73
C ARG A 20 -1.41 0.90 15.32
N HIS A 21 -2.70 0.69 15.09
CA HIS A 21 -3.27 0.68 13.74
C HIS A 21 -4.20 1.87 13.44
N HIS A 22 -4.60 2.63 14.47
CA HIS A 22 -5.57 3.71 14.35
C HIS A 22 -5.14 4.76 13.32
N GLN A 23 -3.93 5.28 13.42
CA GLN A 23 -3.45 6.34 12.54
C GLN A 23 -3.50 5.95 11.05
N ALA A 24 -3.07 4.74 10.71
CA ALA A 24 -3.10 4.27 9.32
C ALA A 24 -4.52 3.99 8.82
N THR A 25 -5.39 3.49 9.71
CA THR A 25 -6.79 3.23 9.41
C THR A 25 -7.53 4.54 9.16
N LEU A 26 -7.30 5.55 10.01
CA LEU A 26 -7.83 6.90 9.87
C LEU A 26 -7.30 7.60 8.60
N ARG A 27 -6.00 7.50 8.30
CA ARG A 27 -5.44 8.05 7.05
C ARG A 27 -6.13 7.48 5.82
N TYR A 28 -6.48 6.19 5.82
CA TYR A 28 -7.23 5.60 4.73
C TYR A 28 -8.68 6.07 4.71
N ALA A 29 -9.35 6.13 5.86
CA ALA A 29 -10.72 6.65 5.97
C ALA A 29 -10.84 8.10 5.49
N LEU A 30 -9.84 8.94 5.74
CA LEU A 30 -9.75 10.32 5.24
C LEU A 30 -9.71 10.41 3.70
N THR A 31 -9.29 9.35 3.00
CA THR A 31 -9.38 9.30 1.53
C THR A 31 -10.77 8.93 1.02
N CYS A 32 -11.65 8.46 1.93
CA CYS A 32 -13.00 8.02 1.61
C CYS A 32 -14.07 9.07 1.98
N CYS A 33 -13.86 9.81 3.07
CA CYS A 33 -14.84 10.75 3.61
C CYS A 33 -14.57 12.22 3.21
N ARG A 34 -15.59 13.07 3.31
CA ARG A 34 -15.50 14.50 3.00
C ARG A 34 -14.78 15.30 4.08
N ASP A 35 -15.11 15.00 5.33
CA ASP A 35 -14.53 15.69 6.48
C ASP A 35 -13.86 14.71 7.46
N PRO A 36 -13.00 15.24 8.35
CA PRO A 36 -12.27 14.42 9.29
C PRO A 36 -13.13 13.67 10.31
N HIS A 37 -14.29 14.19 10.68
CA HIS A 37 -15.16 13.57 11.68
C HIS A 37 -15.81 12.30 11.12
N ASP A 38 -16.35 12.38 9.89
CA ASP A 38 -16.87 11.22 9.18
C ASP A 38 -15.79 10.13 8.95
N ALA A 39 -14.53 10.54 8.76
CA ALA A 39 -13.41 9.62 8.64
C ALA A 39 -13.07 8.92 9.96
N GLU A 40 -13.15 9.63 11.09
CA GLU A 40 -13.00 9.05 12.44
C GLU A 40 -14.12 8.04 12.74
N ASP A 41 -15.35 8.35 12.37
CA ASP A 41 -16.50 7.43 12.51
C ASP A 41 -16.32 6.18 11.66
N LEU A 42 -15.90 6.34 10.40
CA LEU A 42 -15.63 5.23 9.49
C LEU A 42 -14.50 4.33 10.02
N ALA A 43 -13.42 4.93 10.54
CA ALA A 43 -12.32 4.18 11.14
C ALA A 43 -12.77 3.45 12.42
N SER A 44 -13.52 4.11 13.29
CA SER A 44 -14.04 3.56 14.54
C SER A 44 -14.97 2.37 14.29
N GLU A 45 -15.88 2.48 13.33
CA GLU A 45 -16.76 1.40 12.91
C GLU A 45 -15.96 0.20 12.36
N ALA A 46 -14.89 0.44 11.60
CA ALA A 46 -14.04 -0.63 11.10
C ALA A 46 -13.30 -1.38 12.24
N PHE A 47 -12.82 -0.66 13.26
CA PHE A 47 -12.27 -1.28 14.46
C PHE A 47 -13.31 -2.07 15.23
N PHE A 48 -14.50 -1.49 15.44
CA PHE A 48 -15.60 -2.13 16.15
C PHE A 48 -15.99 -3.45 15.48
N ARG A 49 -16.21 -3.45 14.16
CA ARG A 49 -16.51 -4.66 13.38
C ARG A 49 -15.39 -5.69 13.45
N THR A 50 -14.13 -5.25 13.40
CA THR A 50 -12.98 -6.15 13.50
C THR A 50 -12.91 -6.81 14.88
N PHE A 51 -13.07 -6.05 15.96
CA PHE A 51 -13.08 -6.60 17.31
C PHE A 51 -14.29 -7.52 17.55
N GLN A 52 -15.46 -7.18 17.01
CA GLN A 52 -16.61 -8.09 17.02
C GLN A 52 -16.29 -9.42 16.32
N ALA A 53 -15.71 -9.35 15.12
CA ALA A 53 -15.32 -10.55 14.38
C ALA A 53 -14.34 -11.41 15.17
N VAL A 54 -13.37 -10.81 15.87
CA VAL A 54 -12.44 -11.58 16.71
C VAL A 54 -13.12 -12.18 17.94
N ARG A 55 -14.01 -11.45 18.63
CA ARG A 55 -14.78 -12.01 19.75
C ARG A 55 -15.63 -13.22 19.33
N ALA A 56 -16.11 -13.23 18.09
CA ALA A 56 -16.83 -14.36 17.50
C ALA A 56 -15.92 -15.51 17.02
N GLY A 57 -14.62 -15.48 17.32
CA GLY A 57 -13.64 -16.50 16.88
C GLY A 57 -13.18 -16.33 15.43
N GLY A 58 -13.54 -15.24 14.77
CA GLY A 58 -13.10 -14.85 13.43
C GLY A 58 -11.98 -13.80 13.45
N GLY A 59 -12.00 -12.90 12.45
CA GLY A 59 -11.06 -11.79 12.34
C GLY A 59 -9.76 -12.12 11.58
N PRO A 60 -8.73 -11.26 11.69
CA PRO A 60 -7.49 -11.40 10.93
C PRO A 60 -6.74 -12.68 11.30
N ARG A 61 -6.64 -13.62 10.34
CA ARG A 61 -5.76 -14.81 10.44
C ARG A 61 -4.29 -14.51 10.09
N GLY A 62 -4.03 -13.29 9.64
CA GLY A 62 -2.73 -12.80 9.18
C GLY A 62 -2.49 -11.37 9.68
N PRO A 63 -1.84 -10.52 8.87
CA PRO A 63 -1.56 -9.14 9.28
C PRO A 63 -2.83 -8.32 9.54
N TRP A 64 -2.84 -7.60 10.67
CA TRP A 64 -3.99 -6.83 11.15
C TRP A 64 -4.32 -5.63 10.29
N ARG A 65 -3.29 -4.88 9.86
CA ARG A 65 -3.50 -3.63 9.14
C ARG A 65 -4.18 -3.84 7.77
N PRO A 66 -3.75 -4.76 6.89
CA PRO A 66 -4.48 -5.07 5.65
C PRO A 66 -5.92 -5.50 5.87
N TYR A 67 -6.20 -6.24 6.96
CA TYR A 67 -7.55 -6.63 7.32
C TYR A 67 -8.40 -5.40 7.68
N LEU A 68 -7.90 -4.53 8.57
CA LEU A 68 -8.57 -3.29 8.95
C LEU A 68 -8.86 -2.38 7.75
N LEU A 69 -7.89 -2.20 6.85
CA LEU A 69 -8.10 -1.41 5.63
C LEU A 69 -9.16 -2.04 4.69
N THR A 70 -9.25 -3.36 4.66
CA THR A 70 -10.32 -4.06 3.94
C THR A 70 -11.69 -3.79 4.57
N VAL A 71 -11.77 -3.82 5.90
CA VAL A 71 -13.02 -3.51 6.61
C VAL A 71 -13.42 -2.05 6.39
N VAL A 72 -12.51 -1.08 6.48
CA VAL A 72 -12.79 0.34 6.14
C VAL A 72 -13.39 0.45 4.74
N ARG A 73 -12.76 -0.20 3.75
CA ARG A 73 -13.25 -0.18 2.36
C ARG A 73 -14.66 -0.75 2.24
N HIS A 74 -14.91 -1.91 2.87
CA HIS A 74 -16.23 -2.55 2.84
C HIS A 74 -17.29 -1.67 3.51
N THR A 75 -16.99 -1.10 4.68
CA THR A 75 -17.89 -0.18 5.39
C THR A 75 -18.18 1.07 4.56
N ALA A 76 -17.18 1.66 3.91
CA ALA A 76 -17.38 2.82 3.02
C ALA A 76 -18.25 2.46 1.78
N MET A 77 -18.08 1.26 1.23
CA MET A 77 -18.93 0.76 0.15
C MET A 77 -20.39 0.58 0.61
N GLU A 78 -20.62 0.09 1.83
CA GLU A 78 -21.97 0.03 2.42
C GLU A 78 -22.56 1.43 2.60
N TRP A 79 -21.79 2.40 3.10
CA TRP A 79 -22.25 3.79 3.24
C TRP A 79 -22.63 4.40 1.89
N SER A 80 -21.86 4.10 0.83
CA SER A 80 -22.15 4.60 -0.52
C SER A 80 -23.44 4.04 -1.12
N ALA A 81 -23.86 2.86 -0.67
CA ALA A 81 -25.09 2.20 -1.13
C ALA A 81 -26.33 2.59 -0.31
N GLY A 82 -26.16 3.35 0.78
CA GLY A 82 -27.25 3.73 1.69
C GLY A 82 -27.33 5.24 1.95
N GLU A 83 -28.03 5.60 3.03
CA GLU A 83 -28.33 6.99 3.42
C GLU A 83 -27.08 7.82 3.76
N ARG A 84 -25.99 7.16 4.15
CA ARG A 84 -24.70 7.80 4.51
C ARG A 84 -23.83 8.18 3.31
N ARG A 85 -24.33 8.06 2.06
CA ARG A 85 -23.58 8.42 0.86
C ARG A 85 -23.08 9.87 0.87
N VAL A 86 -23.83 10.78 1.50
CA VAL A 86 -23.49 12.21 1.57
C VAL A 86 -22.19 12.50 2.33
N LEU A 87 -21.76 11.58 3.21
CA LEU A 87 -20.55 11.68 4.04
C LEU A 87 -19.28 11.35 3.25
N LEU A 88 -19.43 10.70 2.08
CA LEU A 88 -18.30 10.26 1.26
C LEU A 88 -17.85 11.36 0.29
N THR A 89 -16.54 11.43 0.06
CA THR A 89 -15.98 12.41 -0.87
C THR A 89 -16.52 12.21 -2.29
N ALA A 90 -16.62 13.30 -3.06
CA ALA A 90 -17.08 13.24 -4.44
C ALA A 90 -16.22 12.31 -5.30
N ASP A 91 -14.92 12.16 -4.97
CA ASP A 91 -13.98 11.26 -5.64
C ASP A 91 -14.18 9.78 -5.27
N PHE A 92 -14.96 9.46 -4.23
CA PHE A 92 -15.20 8.09 -3.80
C PHE A 92 -16.06 7.33 -4.79
N GLU A 93 -17.08 7.96 -5.38
CA GLU A 93 -17.97 7.29 -6.34
C GLU A 93 -17.26 6.97 -7.67
N PRO A 94 -16.49 7.89 -8.29
CA PRO A 94 -15.61 7.55 -9.40
C PRO A 94 -14.61 6.45 -9.03
N TRP A 95 -14.01 6.47 -7.84
CA TRP A 95 -13.09 5.41 -7.40
C TRP A 95 -13.80 4.06 -7.23
N ARG A 96 -14.99 4.04 -6.62
CA ARG A 96 -15.85 2.86 -6.45
C ARG A 96 -16.24 2.28 -7.80
N GLN A 97 -16.63 3.14 -8.74
CA GLN A 97 -16.93 2.76 -10.11
C GLN A 97 -15.68 2.22 -10.76
N HIS A 98 -14.53 2.89 -10.77
CA HIS A 98 -13.28 2.30 -11.32
C HIS A 98 -12.90 0.96 -10.69
N ALA A 99 -13.20 0.73 -9.42
CA ALA A 99 -13.00 -0.55 -8.75
C ALA A 99 -14.05 -1.63 -9.07
N SER A 100 -15.19 -1.25 -9.67
CA SER A 100 -16.34 -2.13 -10.00
C SER A 100 -16.60 -2.24 -11.51
N THR A 101 -16.20 -1.23 -12.28
CA THR A 101 -16.45 -0.98 -13.71
C THR A 101 -15.19 -1.03 -14.54
N ALA A 102 -14.02 -1.37 -13.97
CA ALA A 102 -12.96 -1.80 -14.86
C ALA A 102 -13.51 -3.02 -15.60
N ASP A 103 -13.65 -2.85 -16.91
CA ASP A 103 -14.02 -3.87 -17.90
C ASP A 103 -13.50 -5.24 -17.41
N PRO A 104 -14.27 -6.34 -17.48
CA PRO A 104 -13.79 -7.67 -17.11
C PRO A 104 -12.34 -7.94 -17.57
N GLN A 105 -11.94 -7.40 -18.74
CA GLN A 105 -10.58 -7.43 -19.23
C GLN A 105 -9.59 -6.53 -18.45
N GLN A 106 -9.97 -5.31 -18.07
CA GLN A 106 -9.19 -4.42 -17.18
C GLN A 106 -9.09 -4.96 -15.74
N HIS A 107 -10.13 -5.62 -15.21
CA HIS A 107 -10.06 -6.33 -13.92
C HIS A 107 -9.12 -7.55 -14.00
N LEU A 108 -9.13 -8.28 -15.11
CA LEU A 108 -8.17 -9.36 -15.34
C LEU A 108 -6.74 -8.82 -15.43
N VAL A 109 -6.51 -7.72 -16.16
CA VAL A 109 -5.21 -7.05 -16.27
C VAL A 109 -4.75 -6.53 -14.91
N ALA A 110 -5.58 -5.80 -14.15
CA ALA A 110 -5.24 -5.34 -12.80
C ALA A 110 -4.98 -6.51 -11.82
N ARG A 111 -5.67 -7.65 -11.99
CA ARG A 111 -5.44 -8.86 -11.19
C ARG A 111 -4.13 -9.56 -11.60
N GLU A 112 -3.80 -9.56 -12.89
CA GLU A 112 -2.55 -10.08 -13.45
C GLU A 112 -1.36 -9.20 -13.04
N ASP A 113 -1.50 -7.89 -13.07
CA ASP A 113 -0.48 -6.93 -12.63
C ASP A 113 -0.29 -6.95 -11.10
N ARG A 114 -1.37 -7.09 -10.34
CA ARG A 114 -1.28 -7.34 -8.89
C ARG A 114 -0.60 -8.67 -8.59
N ARG A 115 -0.79 -9.69 -9.43
CA ARG A 115 -0.03 -10.95 -9.34
C ARG A 115 1.44 -10.72 -9.67
N LEU A 116 1.79 -9.88 -10.65
CA LEU A 116 3.18 -9.51 -10.95
C LEU A 116 3.83 -8.79 -9.77
N LEU A 117 3.14 -7.86 -9.11
CA LEU A 117 3.65 -7.19 -7.92
C LEU A 117 3.85 -8.16 -6.75
N ILE A 118 2.88 -9.04 -6.49
CA ILE A 118 2.98 -10.07 -5.45
C ILE A 118 4.12 -11.04 -5.75
N ARG A 119 4.26 -11.49 -7.00
CA ARG A 119 5.36 -12.37 -7.44
C ARG A 119 6.71 -11.69 -7.25
N SER A 120 6.82 -10.43 -7.68
CA SER A 120 8.03 -9.63 -7.55
C SER A 120 8.41 -9.41 -6.09
N PHE A 121 7.44 -9.08 -5.24
CA PHE A 121 7.66 -8.94 -3.80
C PHE A 121 8.11 -10.26 -3.17
N ARG A 122 7.43 -11.37 -3.47
CA ARG A 122 7.77 -12.72 -2.97
C ARG A 122 9.17 -13.18 -3.40
N GLY A 123 9.61 -12.78 -4.59
CA GLY A 123 10.95 -13.06 -5.10
C GLY A 123 12.08 -12.30 -4.40
N LEU A 124 11.77 -11.30 -3.56
CA LEU A 124 12.78 -10.57 -2.83
C LEU A 124 13.36 -11.41 -1.67
N PRO A 125 14.63 -11.16 -1.30
CA PRO A 125 15.21 -11.71 -0.07
C PRO A 125 14.30 -11.45 1.14
N GLU A 126 14.19 -12.41 2.07
CA GLU A 126 13.30 -12.29 3.25
C GLU A 126 13.50 -10.97 3.97
N ARG A 127 14.77 -10.62 4.25
CA ARG A 127 15.14 -9.37 4.93
C ARG A 127 14.66 -8.11 4.21
N TRP A 128 14.58 -8.15 2.88
CA TRP A 128 14.05 -7.04 2.06
C TRP A 128 12.52 -6.98 2.15
N ARG A 129 11.84 -8.13 2.09
CA ARG A 129 10.39 -8.18 2.33
C ARG A 129 10.02 -7.66 3.71
N THR A 130 10.76 -8.06 4.75
CA THR A 130 10.51 -7.63 6.13
C THR A 130 10.66 -6.13 6.29
N VAL A 131 11.76 -5.52 5.80
CA VAL A 131 11.94 -4.07 5.92
C VAL A 131 10.88 -3.29 5.14
N LEU A 132 10.49 -3.78 3.95
CA LEU A 132 9.43 -3.14 3.15
C LEU A 132 8.09 -3.25 3.85
N TRP A 133 7.74 -4.42 4.39
CA TRP A 133 6.50 -4.62 5.12
C TRP A 133 6.42 -3.69 6.33
N LEU A 134 7.45 -3.69 7.17
CA LEU A 134 7.44 -2.89 8.38
C LEU A 134 7.40 -1.39 8.10
N THR A 135 8.11 -0.92 7.07
CA THR A 135 8.21 0.52 6.78
C THR A 135 7.11 1.07 5.89
N LEU A 136 6.57 0.28 4.95
CA LEU A 136 5.57 0.74 3.98
C LEU A 136 4.16 0.29 4.31
N VAL A 137 4.01 -0.92 4.86
CA VAL A 137 2.69 -1.45 5.22
C VAL A 137 2.39 -1.11 6.66
N GLU A 138 3.30 -1.42 7.58
CA GLU A 138 3.06 -1.16 9.01
C GLU A 138 3.40 0.27 9.44
N GLU A 139 4.02 1.05 8.56
CA GLU A 139 4.48 2.43 8.82
C GLU A 139 5.30 2.56 10.12
N GLU A 140 6.00 1.48 10.50
CA GLU A 140 6.79 1.45 11.73
C GLU A 140 7.99 2.41 11.61
N PRO A 141 8.27 3.20 12.66
CA PRO A 141 9.35 4.15 12.61
C PRO A 141 10.71 3.44 12.56
N PRO A 142 11.75 4.02 11.92
CA PRO A 142 13.02 3.34 11.70
C PRO A 142 13.68 2.75 12.94
N HIS A 143 13.51 3.37 14.11
CA HIS A 143 14.05 2.86 15.38
C HIS A 143 13.36 1.57 15.86
N ARG A 144 12.06 1.39 15.63
CA ARG A 144 11.35 0.14 15.95
C ARG A 144 11.78 -0.97 15.01
N VAL A 145 11.89 -0.65 13.72
CA VAL A 145 12.35 -1.60 12.69
C VAL A 145 13.80 -2.03 12.93
N ALA A 146 14.65 -1.10 13.39
CA ALA A 146 16.04 -1.36 13.76
C ALA A 146 16.16 -2.43 14.84
N MET A 147 15.33 -2.35 15.89
CA MET A 147 15.28 -3.37 16.95
C MET A 147 14.84 -4.73 16.43
N VAL A 148 13.83 -4.78 15.56
CA VAL A 148 13.32 -6.04 14.97
C VAL A 148 14.38 -6.68 14.07
N LEU A 149 15.13 -5.89 13.31
CA LEU A 149 16.10 -6.37 12.32
C LEU A 149 17.54 -6.50 12.85
N GLY A 150 17.78 -6.12 14.11
CA GLY A 150 19.11 -6.14 14.73
C GLY A 150 20.14 -5.25 14.03
N ILE A 151 19.73 -4.08 13.54
CA ILE A 151 20.61 -3.12 12.83
C ILE A 151 20.41 -1.70 13.32
N SER A 152 21.29 -0.77 12.91
CA SER A 152 21.11 0.65 13.21
C SER A 152 19.90 1.26 12.47
N PRO A 153 19.30 2.35 12.97
CA PRO A 153 18.27 3.10 12.25
C PRO A 153 18.71 3.58 10.87
N SER A 154 19.98 4.01 10.72
CA SER A 154 20.56 4.34 9.41
C SER A 154 20.66 3.12 8.50
N GLY A 155 20.98 1.96 9.07
CA GLY A 155 20.97 0.66 8.38
C GLY A 155 19.58 0.30 7.86
N VAL A 156 18.51 0.58 8.61
CA VAL A 156 17.12 0.40 8.16
C VAL A 156 16.84 1.27 6.94
N THR A 157 17.19 2.56 6.97
CA THR A 157 16.97 3.47 5.84
C THR A 157 17.68 2.98 4.58
N SER A 158 18.96 2.61 4.69
CA SER A 158 19.75 2.07 3.58
C SER A 158 19.23 0.73 3.07
N LEU A 159 18.79 -0.15 3.97
CA LEU A 159 18.20 -1.44 3.61
C LEU A 159 16.85 -1.27 2.91
N ALA A 160 15.99 -0.39 3.43
CA ALA A 160 14.69 -0.08 2.84
C ALA A 160 14.85 0.55 1.46
N PHE A 161 15.81 1.46 1.27
CA PHE A 161 16.13 2.03 -0.04
C PHE A 161 16.53 0.93 -1.05
N ARG A 162 17.49 0.06 -0.69
CA ARG A 162 17.90 -1.04 -1.58
C ARG A 162 16.77 -2.03 -1.86
N ALA A 163 15.97 -2.36 -0.86
CA ALA A 163 14.82 -3.25 -1.01
C ALA A 163 13.77 -2.68 -1.98
N ARG A 164 13.56 -1.36 -1.96
CA ARG A 164 12.66 -0.65 -2.89
C ARG A 164 13.17 -0.70 -4.33
N GLU A 165 14.45 -0.40 -4.53
CA GLU A 165 15.06 -0.51 -5.87
C GLU A 165 15.01 -1.94 -6.40
N GLY A 166 15.27 -2.93 -5.53
CA GLY A 166 15.12 -4.33 -5.85
C GLY A 166 13.70 -4.72 -6.25
N LEU A 167 12.67 -4.24 -5.53
CA LEU A 167 11.28 -4.47 -5.88
C LEU A 167 10.92 -3.88 -7.25
N ARG A 168 11.38 -2.64 -7.52
CA ARG A 168 11.16 -1.96 -8.81
C ARG A 168 11.78 -2.76 -9.96
N GLU A 169 13.01 -3.23 -9.79
CA GLU A 169 13.71 -4.02 -10.81
C GLU A 169 13.07 -5.38 -11.02
N SER A 170 12.67 -6.06 -9.94
CA SER A 170 11.96 -7.32 -10.03
C SER A 170 10.61 -7.15 -10.75
N TYR A 171 9.89 -6.06 -10.47
CA TYR A 171 8.62 -5.76 -11.12
C TYR A 171 8.80 -5.50 -12.62
N LEU A 172 9.77 -4.68 -13.01
CA LEU A 172 10.07 -4.41 -14.41
C LEU A 172 10.49 -5.68 -15.16
N ARG A 173 11.27 -6.56 -14.52
CA ARG A 173 11.64 -7.86 -15.10
C ARG A 173 10.42 -8.77 -15.28
N ALA A 174 9.55 -8.88 -14.27
CA ALA A 174 8.33 -9.67 -14.37
C ALA A 174 7.36 -9.12 -15.43
N HIS A 175 7.29 -7.79 -15.56
CA HIS A 175 6.53 -7.11 -16.60
C HIS A 175 7.09 -7.40 -18.00
N LEU A 176 8.43 -7.39 -18.15
CA LEU A 176 9.12 -7.79 -19.38
C LEU A 176 8.87 -9.23 -19.79
N GLU A 177 8.96 -10.17 -18.85
CA GLU A 177 8.66 -11.59 -19.07
C GLU A 177 7.22 -11.81 -19.54
N SER A 178 6.31 -10.92 -19.14
CA SER A 178 4.89 -10.98 -19.46
C SER A 178 4.49 -10.10 -20.65
N ALA A 179 5.47 -9.42 -21.28
CA ALA A 179 5.21 -8.47 -22.36
C ALA A 179 4.71 -9.17 -23.63
N ARG A 180 3.57 -8.69 -24.14
CA ARG A 180 2.85 -9.30 -25.27
C ARG A 180 3.50 -9.03 -26.63
N ASP A 181 4.32 -8.00 -26.76
CA ASP A 181 4.99 -7.59 -28.01
C ASP A 181 6.41 -7.03 -27.80
N ASP A 182 7.17 -6.91 -28.90
CA ASP A 182 8.54 -6.33 -28.90
C ASP A 182 8.59 -4.84 -28.54
N ARG A 183 7.50 -4.10 -28.77
CA ARG A 183 7.43 -2.67 -28.48
C ARG A 183 7.41 -2.44 -26.96
N CYS A 184 6.66 -3.24 -26.21
CA CYS A 184 6.62 -3.22 -24.75
C CYS A 184 8.00 -3.55 -24.15
N ARG A 185 8.71 -4.52 -24.74
CA ARG A 185 10.08 -4.86 -24.33
C ARG A 185 11.02 -3.65 -24.43
N HIS A 186 10.95 -2.92 -25.54
CA HIS A 186 11.76 -1.71 -25.78
C HIS A 186 11.53 -0.59 -24.74
N TYR A 187 10.27 -0.34 -24.34
CA TYR A 187 9.95 0.78 -23.45
C TYR A 187 10.14 0.50 -21.95
N SER A 188 10.24 -0.76 -21.52
CA SER A 188 10.40 -1.16 -20.11
C SER A 188 11.51 -0.42 -19.34
N GLY A 189 12.70 -0.29 -19.93
CA GLY A 189 13.83 0.43 -19.32
C GLY A 189 13.55 1.93 -19.20
N GLN A 190 12.84 2.50 -20.17
CA GLN A 190 12.44 3.91 -20.17
C GLN A 190 11.34 4.19 -19.13
N ILE A 191 10.44 3.24 -18.88
CA ILE A 191 9.44 3.30 -17.80
C ILE A 191 10.16 3.39 -16.45
N GLY A 192 11.11 2.49 -16.17
CA GLY A 192 11.89 2.51 -14.93
C GLY A 192 12.65 3.83 -14.72
N ALA A 193 13.26 4.38 -15.76
CA ALA A 193 13.94 5.67 -15.69
C ALA A 193 12.98 6.85 -15.47
N SER A 194 11.79 6.81 -16.07
CA SER A 194 10.77 7.84 -15.94
C SER A 194 10.18 7.90 -14.53
N VAL A 195 9.96 6.74 -13.89
CA VAL A 195 9.48 6.65 -12.51
C VAL A 195 10.47 7.29 -11.53
N ARG A 196 11.78 7.02 -11.69
CA ARG A 196 12.83 7.62 -10.84
C ARG A 196 12.86 9.15 -10.92
N ARG A 197 12.66 9.68 -12.13
CA ARG A 197 12.67 11.13 -12.40
C ARG A 197 11.35 11.82 -12.05
N GLY A 198 10.29 11.06 -11.74
CA GLY A 198 8.97 11.61 -11.44
C GLY A 198 8.22 12.12 -12.67
N GLY A 199 8.51 11.60 -13.87
CA GLY A 199 7.80 12.01 -15.08
C GLY A 199 8.27 11.31 -16.35
N VAL A 200 7.36 11.18 -17.31
CA VAL A 200 7.63 10.65 -18.66
C VAL A 200 8.47 11.66 -19.44
N ARG A 201 9.54 11.19 -20.08
CA ARG A 201 10.32 12.00 -21.04
C ARG A 201 10.30 11.35 -22.42
N GLY A 202 10.13 12.17 -23.45
CA GLY A 202 10.14 11.75 -24.85
C GLY A 202 8.74 11.44 -25.38
N ARG A 203 8.44 11.98 -26.56
CA ARG A 203 7.13 11.82 -27.23
C ARG A 203 6.80 10.37 -27.54
N ALA A 204 7.80 9.54 -27.83
CA ALA A 204 7.63 8.14 -28.16
C ALA A 204 7.12 7.30 -26.97
N LEU A 205 7.73 7.45 -25.79
CA LEU A 205 7.26 6.79 -24.57
C LEU A 205 5.87 7.31 -24.17
N GLY A 206 5.65 8.63 -24.25
CA GLY A 206 4.34 9.21 -23.97
C GLY A 206 3.23 8.64 -24.86
N ARG A 207 3.48 8.53 -26.16
CA ARG A 207 2.55 7.90 -27.12
C ARG A 207 2.30 6.44 -26.78
N HIS A 208 3.36 5.67 -26.52
CA HIS A 208 3.20 4.27 -26.15
C HIS A 208 2.37 4.08 -24.87
N LEU A 209 2.60 4.89 -23.83
CA LEU A 209 1.81 4.82 -22.59
C LEU A 209 0.34 5.27 -22.78
N ALA A 210 0.04 6.06 -23.82
CA ALA A 210 -1.33 6.41 -24.19
C ALA A 210 -2.04 5.28 -24.96
N GLU A 211 -1.30 4.50 -25.75
CA GLU A 211 -1.83 3.45 -26.64
C GLU A 211 -1.77 2.04 -26.02
N CYS A 212 -0.86 1.78 -25.09
CA CYS A 212 -0.62 0.47 -24.50
C CYS A 212 -1.09 0.40 -23.05
N ALA A 213 -2.25 -0.22 -22.81
CA ALA A 213 -2.83 -0.39 -21.48
C ALA A 213 -1.89 -1.14 -20.50
N PHE A 214 -1.15 -2.13 -21.00
CA PHE A 214 -0.20 -2.93 -20.19
C PHE A 214 0.94 -2.07 -19.62
N CYS A 215 1.64 -1.33 -20.49
CA CYS A 215 2.74 -0.45 -20.06
C CYS A 215 2.24 0.77 -19.27
N SER A 216 1.06 1.30 -19.61
CA SER A 216 0.42 2.40 -18.87
C SER A 216 0.08 2.00 -17.43
N HIS A 217 -0.45 0.79 -17.24
CA HIS A 217 -0.73 0.27 -15.91
C HIS A 217 0.56 0.04 -15.11
N ALA A 218 1.56 -0.63 -15.69
CA ALA A 218 2.85 -0.84 -15.05
C ALA A 218 3.54 0.48 -14.63
N TYR A 219 3.45 1.51 -15.47
CA TYR A 219 3.95 2.83 -15.12
C TYR A 219 3.22 3.43 -13.91
N ARG A 220 1.88 3.34 -13.85
CA ARG A 220 1.08 3.83 -12.72
C ARG A 220 1.36 3.06 -11.42
N GLU A 221 1.46 1.73 -11.48
CA GLU A 221 1.82 0.89 -10.33
C GLU A 221 3.19 1.27 -9.77
N LEU A 222 4.19 1.43 -10.65
CA LEU A 222 5.52 1.85 -10.24
C LEU A 222 5.55 3.29 -9.68
N LEU A 223 4.71 4.19 -10.20
CA LEU A 223 4.55 5.53 -9.62
C LEU A 223 3.89 5.45 -8.24
N GLY A 224 2.87 4.63 -8.05
CA GLY A 224 2.21 4.41 -6.76
C GLY A 224 3.17 3.84 -5.73
N LEU A 225 3.97 2.85 -6.11
CA LEU A 225 5.08 2.35 -5.32
C LEU A 225 6.06 3.47 -4.97
N ASN A 226 6.53 4.25 -5.95
CA ASN A 226 7.48 5.35 -5.72
C ASN A 226 6.89 6.49 -4.84
N ALA A 227 5.59 6.74 -4.91
CA ALA A 227 4.91 7.69 -4.04
C ALA A 227 4.88 7.19 -2.59
N ALA A 228 4.51 5.92 -2.37
CA ALA A 228 4.58 5.27 -1.06
C ALA A 228 6.03 5.21 -0.52
N MET A 229 7.03 5.16 -1.41
CA MET A 229 8.45 5.23 -1.05
C MET A 229 8.91 6.62 -0.59
N ARG A 230 8.27 7.70 -1.06
CA ARG A 230 8.61 9.10 -0.71
C ARG A 230 7.93 9.59 0.57
N THR A 231 6.79 9.02 0.95
CA THR A 231 6.06 9.35 2.18
C THR A 231 6.60 8.66 3.43
N ALA A 232 7.51 7.68 3.28
CA ALA A 232 8.27 7.14 4.41
C ALA A 232 9.15 8.27 5.02
N PRO A 233 9.14 8.46 6.35
CA PRO A 233 9.70 9.65 6.97
C PRO A 233 11.18 9.80 6.58
N ARG A 234 11.47 10.89 5.85
CA ARG A 234 12.83 11.38 5.68
C ARG A 234 13.31 11.81 7.05
N THR A 235 14.11 10.98 7.71
CA THR A 235 14.79 11.38 8.94
C THR A 235 15.64 12.61 8.63
N ALA A 236 15.28 13.75 9.22
CA ALA A 236 16.18 14.90 9.29
C ALA A 236 17.47 14.44 9.99
N ALA A 237 18.62 14.76 9.39
CA ALA A 237 19.90 14.55 10.03
C ALA A 237 19.97 15.41 11.29
N PRO A 238 20.53 14.92 12.42
CA PRO A 238 20.80 15.79 13.56
C PRO A 238 21.82 16.84 13.11
N ALA A 239 21.46 18.12 13.27
CA ALA A 239 22.39 19.23 13.13
C ALA A 239 23.52 19.02 14.15
N GLY A 240 24.72 18.73 13.64
CA GLY A 240 25.92 18.60 14.47
C GLY A 240 26.17 19.91 15.20
N ALA A 241 26.22 19.81 16.53
CA ALA A 241 26.55 20.88 17.44
C ALA A 241 27.96 21.43 17.14
N ARG A 242 28.07 22.75 17.18
CA ARG A 242 29.35 23.48 17.18
C ARG A 242 30.13 23.07 18.42
N GLY A 243 31.40 22.72 18.22
CA GLY A 243 32.46 22.71 19.22
C GLY A 243 33.55 23.65 18.75
#